data_AF-A0A9D8EE47-F1
#
_entry.id   AF-A0A9D8EE47-F1
#
_cell.length_a   1.000
_cell.length_b   1.000
_cell.length_c   1.000
_cell.angle_alpha   90.00
_cell.angle_beta   90.00
_cell.angle_gamma   90.00
#
_symmetry.space_group_name_H-M   'P 1'
#
loop_
_entity.id
_entity.type
_entity.pdbx_description
1 polymer ?
#
loop_
_entity_poly.entity_id
_entity_poly.type
_entity_poly.pdbx_seq_one_letter_code
_entity_poly.pdbx_strand_id
1 'polypeptide(L)'
;MEEVFDCILDYINNLEIIDTHEHLPSYEEDRYKDTDVLKEYLNAYFNRDLISAGLNLSDYQKVINSIIPITEKWNLVEPYWEISRYTGYGRSIEISVREIYGVDGFNRSTIEELNFKFLETLKPGHFKKVLKDMSKITTSLLCVDTFRKKYDLNTQRSIYCDKTFFRPVYIVNRHVNPFSYDDINQVEEESGISITSFDRWLEACEFLIDKAFQEGAVALKNSLAYYRTLRYEKTAKSQAEEEFNNIFRVKHYSDWTVIPVLTGKKFQDYMFHYILDIANKRNLTFQVHTGIQEGSGNILSNSNPELLSNLFLEYPDVDFDIFHISYPYQNVLAVLAKNYPNVFIDMCWSHIISPNASINALQEFIDTVPLNKISAFGGDYSFIDGVFGHQNLARLNVAKALSIKVREGIFGLEEAKKISEMFFLRNPLKIFKIEGKI
;
A
#
# COMPACT_ATOMS: atom_id res chain seq x y z
N MET A 1 33.42 2.71 7.56
CA MET A 1 32.09 2.42 6.98
C MET A 1 31.03 2.67 8.03
N GLU A 2 31.23 2.14 9.24
CA GLU A 2 30.37 2.33 10.42
C GLU A 2 30.18 3.81 10.79
N GLU A 3 31.24 4.59 11.04
CA GLU A 3 31.10 5.96 11.55
C GLU A 3 30.18 6.89 10.72
N VAL A 4 30.29 6.88 9.38
CA VAL A 4 29.40 7.68 8.50
C VAL A 4 27.97 7.13 8.50
N PHE A 5 27.83 5.80 8.42
CA PHE A 5 26.53 5.15 8.42
C PHE A 5 25.79 5.39 9.74
N ASP A 6 26.47 5.22 10.88
CA ASP A 6 25.92 5.41 12.22
C ASP A 6 25.49 6.87 12.43
N CYS A 7 26.30 7.84 12.02
CA CYS A 7 25.92 9.27 12.08
C CYS A 7 24.65 9.59 11.28
N ILE A 8 24.49 8.99 10.10
CA ILE A 8 23.30 9.19 9.26
C ILE A 8 22.09 8.47 9.88
N LEU A 9 22.28 7.23 10.32
CA LEU A 9 21.22 6.42 10.92
C LEU A 9 20.69 7.04 12.21
N ASP A 10 21.57 7.54 13.08
CA ASP A 10 21.20 8.21 14.33
C ASP A 10 20.36 9.46 14.06
N TYR A 11 20.72 10.24 13.04
CA TYR A 11 19.92 11.37 12.61
C TYR A 11 18.56 10.91 12.08
N ILE A 12 18.54 9.94 11.18
CA ILE A 12 17.31 9.40 10.59
C ILE A 12 16.40 8.85 11.68
N ASN A 13 16.89 8.09 12.66
CA ASN A 13 16.09 7.53 13.76
C ASN A 13 15.42 8.61 14.64
N ASN A 14 15.85 9.86 14.54
CA ASN A 14 15.23 11.00 15.22
C ASN A 14 14.20 11.76 14.37
N LEU A 15 14.08 11.45 13.07
CA LEU A 15 13.09 12.08 12.21
C LEU A 15 11.68 11.57 12.50
N GLU A 16 10.77 12.53 12.65
CA GLU A 16 9.36 12.30 12.35
C GLU A 16 9.19 12.13 10.84
N ILE A 17 8.36 11.16 10.45
CA ILE A 17 8.21 10.77 9.04
C ILE A 17 6.75 10.75 8.62
N ILE A 18 6.53 10.72 7.31
CA ILE A 18 5.24 10.41 6.69
C ILE A 18 5.29 8.99 6.18
N ASP A 19 4.20 8.28 6.42
CA ASP A 19 3.96 6.95 5.87
C ASP A 19 2.97 7.10 4.72
N THR A 20 3.46 6.93 3.49
CA THR A 20 2.71 7.28 2.27
C THR A 20 1.62 6.29 1.91
N HIS A 21 1.51 5.14 2.56
CA HIS A 21 0.42 4.20 2.32
C HIS A 21 0.29 3.13 3.39
N GLU A 22 -0.94 2.85 3.82
CA GLU A 22 -1.27 1.74 4.72
C GLU A 22 -2.63 1.10 4.41
N HIS A 23 -2.82 -0.12 4.90
CA HIS A 23 -4.08 -0.89 4.87
C HIS A 23 -4.57 -1.27 6.29
N LEU A 24 -4.07 -0.57 7.31
CA LEU A 24 -4.43 -0.78 8.72
C LEU A 24 -5.93 -0.59 8.99
N PRO A 25 -6.50 -1.19 10.04
CA PRO A 25 -7.88 -0.91 10.47
C PRO A 25 -8.13 0.60 10.68
N SER A 26 -9.31 1.11 10.31
CA SER A 26 -9.61 2.56 10.36
C SER A 26 -9.59 3.12 11.79
N TYR A 27 -9.90 2.30 12.78
CA TYR A 27 -9.71 2.56 14.21
C TYR A 27 -8.98 1.39 14.88
N GLU A 28 -8.33 1.65 16.02
CA GLU A 28 -7.66 0.59 16.77
C GLU A 28 -8.64 -0.48 17.31
N GLU A 29 -9.87 -0.09 17.63
CA GLU A 29 -10.94 -0.99 18.04
C GLU A 29 -11.40 -1.95 16.93
N ASP A 30 -11.17 -1.59 15.67
CA ASP A 30 -11.50 -2.41 14.49
C ASP A 30 -10.54 -3.61 14.30
N ARG A 31 -9.48 -3.70 15.11
CA ARG A 31 -8.60 -4.88 15.12
C ARG A 31 -9.38 -6.14 15.49
N TYR A 32 -9.25 -7.18 14.67
CA TYR A 32 -9.87 -8.47 14.91
C TYR A 32 -9.40 -9.07 16.25
N LYS A 33 -10.35 -9.46 17.11
CA LYS A 33 -10.04 -9.90 18.49
C LYS A 33 -9.88 -11.41 18.63
N ASP A 34 -10.47 -12.19 17.73
CA ASP A 34 -10.37 -13.65 17.70
C ASP A 34 -9.14 -14.11 16.89
N THR A 35 -7.98 -13.66 17.36
CA THR A 35 -6.71 -13.82 16.64
C THR A 35 -5.61 -14.35 17.55
N ASP A 36 -4.50 -14.71 16.93
CA ASP A 36 -3.25 -15.08 17.56
C ASP A 36 -2.09 -14.53 16.71
N VAL A 37 -0.87 -14.56 17.24
CA VAL A 37 0.26 -13.92 16.56
C VAL A 37 0.57 -14.55 15.19
N LEU A 38 0.31 -15.86 15.01
CA LEU A 38 0.52 -16.51 13.72
C LEU A 38 -0.55 -16.11 12.72
N LYS A 39 -1.81 -16.05 13.14
CA LYS A 39 -2.90 -15.55 12.30
C LYS A 39 -2.65 -14.11 11.87
N GLU A 40 -2.20 -13.25 12.78
CA GLU A 40 -1.87 -11.86 12.46
C GLU A 40 -0.71 -11.76 11.48
N TYR A 41 0.44 -12.37 11.79
CA TYR A 41 1.66 -12.15 11.01
C TYR A 41 1.70 -12.91 9.68
N LEU A 42 0.87 -13.94 9.54
CA LEU A 42 0.73 -14.73 8.32
C LEU A 42 -0.56 -14.39 7.53
N ASN A 43 -1.28 -13.33 7.89
CA ASN A 43 -2.42 -12.86 7.08
C ASN A 43 -2.00 -12.06 5.84
N ALA A 44 -0.77 -11.56 5.81
CA ALA A 44 -0.21 -10.74 4.72
C ALA A 44 1.10 -11.36 4.18
N TYR A 45 1.90 -10.54 3.51
CA TYR A 45 3.09 -10.86 2.69
C TYR A 45 3.89 -12.12 3.02
N PHE A 46 4.23 -12.35 4.28
CA PHE A 46 5.15 -13.44 4.64
C PHE A 46 4.56 -14.84 4.37
N ASN A 47 3.24 -14.99 4.31
CA ASN A 47 2.61 -16.23 3.90
C ASN A 47 3.05 -16.68 2.48
N ARG A 48 3.39 -15.74 1.59
CA ARG A 48 3.83 -16.04 0.22
C ARG A 48 5.20 -16.66 0.18
N ASP A 49 6.11 -16.23 1.06
CA ASP A 49 7.41 -16.88 1.20
C ASP A 49 7.22 -18.32 1.69
N LEU A 50 6.36 -18.54 2.69
CA LEU A 50 6.08 -19.88 3.22
C LEU A 50 5.47 -20.80 2.15
N ILE A 51 4.47 -20.32 1.40
CA ILE A 51 3.83 -21.08 0.32
C ILE A 51 4.83 -21.36 -0.81
N SER A 52 5.63 -20.37 -1.20
CA SER A 52 6.68 -20.54 -2.21
C SER A 52 7.76 -21.53 -1.75
N ALA A 53 8.01 -21.62 -0.45
CA ALA A 53 8.94 -22.57 0.16
C ALA A 53 8.36 -23.99 0.29
N GLY A 54 7.07 -24.19 -0.01
CA GLY A 54 6.41 -25.50 -0.06
C GLY A 54 5.30 -25.72 0.96
N LEU A 55 4.94 -24.73 1.78
CA LEU A 55 3.80 -24.86 2.69
C LEU A 55 2.52 -25.03 1.87
N ASN A 56 1.87 -26.19 1.99
CA ASN A 56 0.64 -26.45 1.26
C ASN A 56 -0.51 -25.57 1.77
N LEU A 57 -1.43 -25.23 0.87
CA LEU A 57 -2.53 -24.32 1.17
C LEU A 57 -3.46 -24.84 2.26
N SER A 58 -3.65 -26.16 2.38
CA SER A 58 -4.51 -26.73 3.42
C SER A 58 -3.95 -26.54 4.82
N ASP A 59 -2.64 -26.67 5.00
CA ASP A 59 -1.99 -26.46 6.29
C ASP A 59 -1.91 -24.97 6.62
N TYR A 60 -1.64 -24.12 5.63
CA TYR A 60 -1.78 -22.66 5.80
C TYR A 60 -3.20 -22.28 6.25
N GLN A 61 -4.24 -22.79 5.60
CA GLN A 61 -5.63 -22.55 5.99
C GLN A 61 -5.92 -23.05 7.41
N LYS A 62 -5.36 -24.18 7.84
CA LYS A 62 -5.48 -24.64 9.23
C LYS A 62 -4.84 -23.66 10.21
N VAL A 63 -3.67 -23.10 9.88
CA VAL A 63 -2.99 -22.11 10.73
C VAL A 63 -3.84 -20.85 10.90
N ILE A 64 -4.43 -20.34 9.83
CA ILE A 64 -5.21 -19.09 9.86
C ILE A 64 -6.62 -19.28 10.45
N ASN A 65 -7.29 -20.40 10.16
CA ASN A 65 -8.72 -20.58 10.45
C ASN A 65 -9.02 -21.42 11.69
N SER A 66 -8.12 -22.32 12.09
CA SER A 66 -8.41 -23.25 13.21
C SER A 66 -8.12 -22.60 14.56
N ILE A 67 -8.95 -22.90 15.56
CA ILE A 67 -8.72 -22.57 16.97
C ILE A 67 -8.05 -23.79 17.62
N ILE A 68 -6.73 -23.90 17.44
CA ILE A 68 -5.86 -24.92 18.05
C ILE A 68 -4.71 -24.23 18.80
N PRO A 69 -4.03 -24.91 19.75
CA PRO A 69 -2.89 -24.33 20.47
C PRO A 69 -1.85 -23.73 19.52
N ILE A 70 -1.28 -22.57 19.89
CA ILE A 70 -0.29 -21.86 19.07
C ILE A 70 0.92 -22.76 18.73
N THR A 71 1.26 -23.68 19.63
CA THR A 71 2.35 -24.63 19.44
C THR A 71 2.06 -25.66 18.36
N GLU A 72 0.80 -26.06 18.17
CA GLU A 72 0.39 -26.95 17.08
C GLU A 72 0.41 -26.22 15.74
N LYS A 73 -0.05 -24.95 15.71
CA LYS A 73 0.08 -24.09 14.52
C LYS A 73 1.54 -23.90 14.12
N TRP A 74 2.40 -23.65 15.10
CA TRP A 74 3.83 -23.45 14.89
C TRP A 74 4.49 -24.66 14.21
N ASN A 75 4.16 -25.90 14.64
CA ASN A 75 4.72 -27.11 14.05
C ASN A 75 4.46 -27.21 12.53
N LEU A 76 3.36 -26.63 12.04
CA LEU A 76 3.03 -26.62 10.61
C LEU A 76 3.90 -25.60 9.83
N VAL A 77 4.25 -24.48 10.45
CA VAL A 77 4.93 -23.36 9.78
C VAL A 77 6.44 -23.36 9.99
N GLU A 78 6.93 -23.92 11.09
CA GLU A 78 8.34 -23.86 11.53
C GLU A 78 9.35 -24.25 10.44
N PRO A 79 9.19 -25.37 9.72
CA PRO A 79 10.15 -25.76 8.69
C PRO A 79 10.27 -24.72 7.56
N TYR A 80 9.16 -24.07 7.23
CA TYR A 80 9.08 -23.06 6.18
C TYR A 80 9.52 -21.69 6.69
N TRP A 81 9.28 -21.40 7.97
CA TRP A 81 9.77 -20.22 8.65
C TRP A 81 11.30 -20.18 8.64
N GLU A 82 11.98 -21.25 9.07
CA GLU A 82 13.45 -21.25 9.22
C GLU A 82 14.20 -21.00 7.90
N ILE A 83 13.64 -21.45 6.77
CA ILE A 83 14.21 -21.20 5.45
C ILE A 83 13.81 -19.85 4.85
N SER A 84 12.72 -19.24 5.33
CA SER A 84 12.18 -17.98 4.80
C SER A 84 12.51 -16.76 5.67
N ARG A 85 12.88 -16.93 6.95
CA ARG A 85 13.09 -15.82 7.90
C ARG A 85 14.14 -14.78 7.50
N TYR A 86 15.03 -15.12 6.55
CA TYR A 86 16.06 -14.22 6.03
C TYR A 86 15.58 -13.34 4.86
N THR A 87 14.39 -13.57 4.31
CA THR A 87 13.76 -12.67 3.33
C THR A 87 13.46 -11.32 3.97
N GLY A 88 13.12 -10.31 3.16
CA GLY A 88 12.78 -8.99 3.70
C GLY A 88 11.57 -9.03 4.65
N TYR A 89 10.55 -9.82 4.32
CA TYR A 89 9.38 -10.04 5.17
C TYR A 89 9.73 -10.74 6.50
N GLY A 90 10.51 -11.83 6.45
CA GLY A 90 10.94 -12.53 7.66
C GLY A 90 11.76 -11.62 8.59
N ARG A 91 12.69 -10.85 8.02
CA ARG A 91 13.48 -9.87 8.76
C ARG A 91 12.63 -8.76 9.39
N SER A 92 11.61 -8.28 8.68
CA SER A 92 10.66 -7.29 9.20
C SER A 92 9.96 -7.82 10.45
N ILE A 93 9.42 -9.03 10.38
CA ILE A 93 8.74 -9.68 11.50
C ILE A 93 9.69 -9.88 12.69
N GLU A 94 10.90 -10.40 12.46
CA GLU A 94 11.90 -10.60 13.52
C GLU A 94 12.23 -9.30 14.25
N ILE A 95 12.37 -8.19 13.52
CA ILE A 95 12.60 -6.86 14.10
C ILE A 95 11.38 -6.44 14.93
N SER A 96 10.17 -6.54 14.39
CA SER A 96 8.94 -6.21 15.13
C SER A 96 8.83 -7.01 16.42
N VAL A 97 9.07 -8.32 16.38
CA VAL A 97 9.02 -9.20 17.56
C VAL A 97 9.98 -8.73 18.63
N ARG A 98 11.24 -8.53 18.26
CA ARG A 98 12.29 -8.17 19.20
C ARG A 98 12.05 -6.81 19.84
N GLU A 99 11.74 -5.79 19.03
CA GLU A 99 11.66 -4.42 19.52
C GLU A 99 10.32 -4.09 20.19
N ILE A 100 9.20 -4.67 19.74
CA ILE A 100 7.88 -4.40 20.34
C ILE A 100 7.69 -5.18 21.65
N TYR A 101 8.16 -6.42 21.69
CA TYR A 101 7.86 -7.38 22.76
C TYR A 101 9.06 -7.75 23.64
N GLY A 102 10.29 -7.39 23.24
CA GLY A 102 11.50 -7.78 23.96
C GLY A 102 11.73 -9.28 23.99
N VAL A 103 11.24 -10.00 22.97
CA VAL A 103 11.35 -11.47 22.85
C VAL A 103 12.48 -11.79 21.88
N ASP A 104 13.26 -12.84 22.17
CA ASP A 104 14.41 -13.25 21.36
C ASP A 104 13.99 -14.01 20.09
N GLY A 105 13.38 -13.26 19.17
CA GLY A 105 12.98 -13.72 17.85
C GLY A 105 11.71 -14.58 17.81
N PHE A 106 11.30 -14.90 16.59
CA PHE A 106 10.10 -15.68 16.30
C PHE A 106 10.46 -17.15 16.09
N ASN A 107 10.36 -17.97 17.16
CA ASN A 107 10.81 -19.37 17.12
C ASN A 107 10.06 -20.26 18.12
N ARG A 108 10.37 -21.57 18.11
CA ARG A 108 9.77 -22.59 18.98
C ARG A 108 9.75 -22.21 20.45
N SER A 109 10.88 -21.74 20.97
CA SER A 109 11.04 -21.43 22.39
C SER A 109 10.30 -20.17 22.83
N THR A 110 9.97 -19.28 21.89
CA THR A 110 9.42 -17.96 22.19
C THR A 110 7.97 -17.79 21.76
N ILE A 111 7.42 -18.67 20.92
CA ILE A 111 6.10 -18.49 20.30
C ILE A 111 4.96 -18.37 21.31
N GLU A 112 5.01 -19.07 22.43
CA GLU A 112 3.99 -19.00 23.48
C GLU A 112 4.05 -17.67 24.24
N GLU A 113 5.25 -17.24 24.64
CA GLU A 113 5.48 -15.95 25.31
C GLU A 113 5.08 -14.80 24.39
N LEU A 114 5.50 -14.85 23.13
CA LEU A 114 5.16 -13.85 22.13
C LEU A 114 3.65 -13.78 21.93
N ASN A 115 2.98 -14.92 21.77
CA ASN A 115 1.53 -14.93 21.59
C ASN A 115 0.81 -14.32 22.80
N PHE A 116 1.25 -14.64 24.02
CA PHE A 116 0.71 -14.02 25.23
C PHE A 116 0.85 -12.50 25.19
N LYS A 117 2.06 -11.97 24.95
CA LYS A 117 2.31 -10.53 24.88
C LYS A 117 1.55 -9.85 23.74
N PHE A 118 1.45 -10.49 22.57
CA PHE A 118 0.67 -10.02 21.44
C PHE A 118 -0.81 -9.85 21.80
N LEU A 119 -1.41 -10.84 22.47
CA LEU A 119 -2.82 -10.76 22.89
C LEU A 119 -3.07 -9.60 23.86
N GLU A 120 -2.10 -9.26 24.71
CA GLU A 120 -2.22 -8.08 25.59
C GLU A 120 -2.29 -6.76 24.81
N THR A 121 -1.73 -6.71 23.60
CA THR A 121 -1.78 -5.53 22.72
C THR A 121 -3.15 -5.29 22.11
N LEU A 122 -4.09 -6.25 22.14
CA LEU A 122 -5.43 -6.07 21.58
C LEU A 122 -6.26 -5.02 22.34
N LYS A 123 -5.77 -4.57 23.50
CA LYS A 123 -6.29 -3.44 24.28
C LYS A 123 -5.88 -2.10 23.63
N PRO A 124 -6.66 -1.03 23.80
CA PRO A 124 -6.33 0.28 23.23
C PRO A 124 -4.96 0.82 23.65
N GLY A 125 -4.31 1.59 22.77
CA GLY A 125 -3.03 2.28 23.00
C GLY A 125 -1.85 1.70 22.23
N HIS A 126 -2.00 0.53 21.59
CA HIS A 126 -0.96 -0.11 20.81
C HIS A 126 -0.69 0.62 19.49
N PHE A 127 -1.71 1.19 18.85
CA PHE A 127 -1.52 2.06 17.66
C PHE A 127 -0.61 3.25 17.97
N LYS A 128 -0.86 3.94 19.09
CA LYS A 128 -0.01 5.05 19.53
C LYS A 128 1.41 4.58 19.84
N LYS A 129 1.56 3.47 20.58
CA LYS A 129 2.87 2.89 20.89
C LYS A 129 3.69 2.64 19.62
N VAL A 130 3.10 1.93 18.65
CA VAL A 130 3.82 1.52 17.44
C VAL A 130 4.03 2.70 16.49
N LEU A 131 2.95 3.37 16.06
CA LEU A 131 3.05 4.41 15.02
C LEU A 131 3.73 5.68 15.53
N LYS A 132 3.38 6.15 16.73
CA LYS A 132 3.90 7.43 17.25
C LYS A 132 5.18 7.24 18.04
N ASP A 133 5.11 6.45 19.12
CA ASP A 133 6.16 6.43 20.13
C ASP A 133 7.42 5.70 19.61
N MET A 134 7.24 4.59 18.89
CA MET A 134 8.35 3.78 18.35
C MET A 134 8.76 4.19 16.92
N SER A 135 7.80 4.31 15.99
CA SER A 135 8.10 4.58 14.58
C SER A 135 8.25 6.06 14.22
N LYS A 136 7.82 6.99 15.10
CA LYS A 136 7.80 8.45 14.85
C LYS A 136 7.06 8.82 13.55
N ILE A 137 5.94 8.15 13.27
CA ILE A 137 5.09 8.43 12.12
C ILE A 137 4.09 9.54 12.47
N THR A 138 4.20 10.67 11.78
CA THR A 138 3.32 11.82 11.98
C THR A 138 1.91 11.52 11.50
N THR A 139 1.77 10.88 10.34
CA THR A 139 0.50 10.33 9.85
C THR A 139 0.78 9.26 8.80
N SER A 140 -0.12 8.29 8.69
CA SER A 140 -0.15 7.30 7.63
C SER A 140 -1.28 7.59 6.65
N LEU A 141 -1.02 7.43 5.36
CA LEU A 141 -2.05 7.57 4.34
C LEU A 141 -2.83 6.26 4.20
N LEU A 142 -4.03 6.23 4.78
CA LEU A 142 -4.83 5.01 4.84
C LEU A 142 -5.62 4.80 3.54
N CYS A 143 -5.43 3.66 2.89
CA CYS A 143 -6.23 3.26 1.73
C CYS A 143 -7.67 2.90 2.18
N VAL A 144 -8.66 3.61 1.64
CA VAL A 144 -10.08 3.49 2.01
C VAL A 144 -10.97 3.21 0.81
N ASP A 145 -11.99 2.38 1.00
CA ASP A 145 -12.86 1.87 -0.06
C ASP A 145 -14.37 1.98 0.23
N THR A 146 -14.75 2.51 1.41
CA THR A 146 -16.15 2.70 1.78
C THR A 146 -16.43 4.00 2.54
N PHE A 147 -17.64 4.51 2.35
CA PHE A 147 -18.23 5.62 3.12
C PHE A 147 -19.14 5.12 4.25
N ARG A 148 -19.07 3.84 4.64
CA ARG A 148 -19.86 3.30 5.75
C ARG A 148 -19.10 3.40 7.07
N LYS A 149 -19.81 3.68 8.16
CA LYS A 149 -19.26 3.61 9.54
C LYS A 149 -19.24 2.19 10.09
N LYS A 150 -20.16 1.34 9.61
CA LYS A 150 -20.19 -0.09 9.88
C LYS A 150 -19.88 -0.81 8.59
N TYR A 151 -18.78 -1.55 8.56
CA TYR A 151 -18.22 -2.15 7.37
C TYR A 151 -17.58 -3.50 7.73
N ASP A 152 -17.21 -4.30 6.74
CA ASP A 152 -16.49 -5.55 6.99
C ASP A 152 -15.03 -5.26 7.32
N LEU A 153 -14.65 -5.51 8.58
CA LEU A 153 -13.31 -5.23 9.10
C LEU A 153 -12.21 -6.05 8.39
N ASN A 154 -12.56 -7.16 7.75
CA ASN A 154 -11.59 -8.01 7.06
C ASN A 154 -11.27 -7.50 5.65
N THR A 155 -12.24 -6.87 4.99
CA THR A 155 -12.15 -6.58 3.54
C THR A 155 -12.24 -5.10 3.19
N GLN A 156 -12.69 -4.25 4.13
CA GLN A 156 -12.96 -2.84 3.87
C GLN A 156 -12.26 -1.93 4.88
N ARG A 157 -12.03 -0.70 4.45
CA ARG A 157 -11.56 0.43 5.26
C ARG A 157 -12.43 1.65 5.00
N SER A 158 -12.90 2.25 6.09
CA SER A 158 -13.76 3.43 6.03
C SER A 158 -12.96 4.72 5.90
N ILE A 159 -13.48 5.66 5.11
CA ILE A 159 -12.97 7.03 5.01
C ILE A 159 -13.05 7.79 6.35
N TYR A 160 -13.99 7.41 7.22
CA TYR A 160 -14.11 7.91 8.57
C TYR A 160 -13.13 7.17 9.48
N CYS A 161 -11.83 7.36 9.28
CA CYS A 161 -10.76 6.79 10.10
C CYS A 161 -10.29 7.75 11.21
N ASP A 162 -9.56 7.21 12.20
CA ASP A 162 -8.97 8.01 13.27
C ASP A 162 -7.93 9.00 12.71
N LYS A 163 -8.31 10.28 12.70
CA LYS A 163 -7.49 11.37 12.16
C LYS A 163 -6.25 11.67 13.02
N THR A 164 -6.09 11.06 14.19
CA THR A 164 -4.84 11.12 14.98
C THR A 164 -3.72 10.34 14.28
N PHE A 165 -4.08 9.28 13.57
CA PHE A 165 -3.12 8.39 12.88
C PHE A 165 -3.18 8.60 11.36
N PHE A 166 -4.37 8.81 10.81
CA PHE A 166 -4.59 8.61 9.38
C PHE A 166 -5.07 9.84 8.60
N ARG A 167 -4.69 9.88 7.33
CA ARG A 167 -5.34 10.67 6.28
C ARG A 167 -5.79 9.73 5.17
N PRO A 168 -7.06 9.76 4.72
CA PRO A 168 -7.56 8.76 3.78
C PRO A 168 -7.02 8.97 2.36
N VAL A 169 -6.88 7.87 1.63
CA VAL A 169 -6.63 7.78 0.20
C VAL A 169 -7.75 6.95 -0.40
N TYR A 170 -8.53 7.52 -1.31
CA TYR A 170 -9.72 6.85 -1.84
C TYR A 170 -9.37 5.96 -3.02
N ILE A 171 -9.62 4.65 -2.90
CA ILE A 171 -9.40 3.71 -3.99
C ILE A 171 -10.53 3.76 -5.01
N VAL A 172 -10.17 3.84 -6.30
CA VAL A 172 -11.16 4.02 -7.38
C VAL A 172 -11.49 2.75 -8.16
N ASN A 173 -10.90 1.61 -7.77
CA ASN A 173 -10.99 0.35 -8.52
C ASN A 173 -12.43 -0.01 -8.89
N ARG A 174 -13.36 0.15 -7.95
CA ARG A 174 -14.77 -0.18 -8.11
C ARG A 174 -15.46 0.61 -9.24
N HIS A 175 -15.06 1.87 -9.44
CA HIS A 175 -15.59 2.74 -10.49
C HIS A 175 -15.11 2.34 -11.88
N VAL A 176 -13.89 1.80 -11.95
CA VAL A 176 -13.23 1.44 -13.19
C VAL A 176 -13.57 0.01 -13.59
N ASN A 177 -13.56 -0.93 -12.64
CA ASN A 177 -13.79 -2.36 -12.86
C ASN A 177 -14.60 -2.96 -11.69
N PRO A 178 -15.93 -2.81 -11.67
CA PRO A 178 -16.77 -3.49 -10.69
C PRO A 178 -16.73 -5.00 -10.95
N PHE A 179 -16.46 -5.80 -9.92
CA PHE A 179 -16.31 -7.25 -10.01
C PHE A 179 -17.61 -8.01 -9.75
N SER A 180 -18.53 -7.41 -9.01
CA SER A 180 -19.79 -8.03 -8.62
C SER A 180 -20.94 -7.03 -8.66
N TYR A 181 -22.17 -7.54 -8.56
CA TYR A 181 -23.34 -6.68 -8.38
C TYR A 181 -23.32 -5.95 -7.03
N ASP A 182 -22.68 -6.50 -6.01
CA ASP A 182 -22.51 -5.83 -4.71
C ASP A 182 -21.67 -4.55 -4.81
N ASP A 183 -20.68 -4.53 -5.71
CA ASP A 183 -19.93 -3.31 -6.02
C ASP A 183 -20.87 -2.22 -6.57
N ILE A 184 -21.79 -2.57 -7.46
CA ILE A 184 -22.75 -1.62 -8.04
C ILE A 184 -23.73 -1.14 -6.95
N ASN A 185 -24.25 -2.05 -6.12
CA ASN A 185 -25.12 -1.70 -5.00
C ASN A 185 -24.43 -0.76 -4.01
N GLN A 186 -23.15 -1.00 -3.71
CA GLN A 186 -22.39 -0.12 -2.84
C GLN A 186 -22.22 1.28 -3.45
N VAL A 187 -21.97 1.38 -4.76
CA VAL A 187 -21.95 2.68 -5.45
C VAL A 187 -23.31 3.37 -5.37
N GLU A 188 -24.42 2.67 -5.62
CA GLU A 188 -25.79 3.22 -5.50
C GLU A 188 -26.07 3.73 -4.07
N GLU A 189 -25.74 2.94 -3.05
CA GLU A 189 -25.99 3.28 -1.64
C GLU A 189 -25.14 4.46 -1.17
N GLU A 190 -23.84 4.46 -1.46
CA GLU A 190 -22.92 5.48 -0.95
C GLU A 190 -23.09 6.84 -1.66
N SER A 191 -23.51 6.80 -2.93
CA SER A 191 -23.78 8.00 -3.74
C SER A 191 -25.22 8.51 -3.59
N GLY A 192 -26.17 7.63 -3.24
CA GLY A 192 -27.61 7.92 -3.31
C GLY A 192 -28.14 8.02 -4.74
N ILE A 193 -27.36 7.61 -5.75
CA ILE A 193 -27.68 7.70 -7.17
C ILE A 193 -28.00 6.31 -7.70
N SER A 194 -29.24 6.10 -8.13
CA SER A 194 -29.61 4.87 -8.86
C SER A 194 -28.89 4.80 -10.21
N ILE A 195 -28.19 3.70 -10.44
CA ILE A 195 -27.48 3.39 -11.68
C ILE A 195 -28.49 2.78 -12.65
N THR A 196 -29.02 3.63 -13.53
CA THR A 196 -29.98 3.27 -14.58
C THR A 196 -29.41 3.46 -16.00
N SER A 197 -28.24 4.08 -16.11
CA SER A 197 -27.54 4.34 -17.37
C SER A 197 -26.05 4.59 -17.09
N PHE A 198 -25.25 4.66 -18.17
CA PHE A 198 -23.83 4.99 -18.04
C PHE A 198 -23.62 6.42 -17.51
N ASP A 199 -24.48 7.36 -17.88
CA ASP A 199 -24.42 8.74 -17.35
C ASP A 199 -24.62 8.78 -15.83
N ARG A 200 -25.52 7.96 -15.29
CA ARG A 200 -25.70 7.86 -13.83
C ARG A 200 -24.49 7.25 -13.14
N TRP A 201 -23.76 6.35 -13.80
CA TRP A 201 -22.50 5.83 -13.29
C TRP A 201 -21.39 6.89 -13.24
N LEU A 202 -21.27 7.70 -14.31
CA LEU A 202 -20.32 8.82 -14.34
C LEU A 202 -20.62 9.85 -13.25
N GLU A 203 -21.90 10.19 -13.05
CA GLU A 203 -22.35 11.10 -12.00
C GLU A 203 -22.07 10.54 -10.59
N ALA A 204 -22.34 9.26 -10.35
CA ALA A 204 -22.05 8.61 -9.07
C ALA A 204 -20.54 8.56 -8.79
N CYS A 205 -19.73 8.27 -9.81
CA CYS A 205 -18.27 8.25 -9.72
C CYS A 205 -17.72 9.63 -9.34
N GLU A 206 -18.12 10.68 -10.06
CA GLU A 206 -17.70 12.05 -9.74
C GLU A 206 -18.16 12.45 -8.34
N PHE A 207 -19.44 12.25 -8.01
CA PHE A 207 -19.98 12.56 -6.69
C PHE A 207 -19.21 11.89 -5.55
N LEU A 208 -18.85 10.61 -5.70
CA LEU A 208 -18.12 9.87 -4.66
C LEU A 208 -16.67 10.34 -4.53
N ILE A 209 -16.02 10.70 -5.64
CA ILE A 209 -14.69 11.33 -5.59
C ILE A 209 -14.78 12.67 -4.86
N ASP A 210 -15.75 13.53 -5.18
CA ASP A 210 -15.96 14.83 -4.51
C ASP A 210 -16.18 14.65 -3.02
N LYS A 211 -17.07 13.72 -2.66
CA LYS A 211 -17.36 13.35 -1.28
C LYS A 211 -16.09 12.86 -0.57
N ALA A 212 -15.25 12.07 -1.22
CA ALA A 212 -13.99 11.60 -0.62
C ALA A 212 -13.09 12.76 -0.20
N PHE A 213 -12.91 13.75 -1.07
CA PHE A 213 -12.09 14.93 -0.76
C PHE A 213 -12.75 15.84 0.28
N GLN A 214 -14.07 15.97 0.30
CA GLN A 214 -14.80 16.67 1.36
C GLN A 214 -14.60 16.02 2.74
N GLU A 215 -14.51 14.69 2.78
CA GLU A 215 -14.23 13.90 4.00
C GLU A 215 -12.72 13.79 4.34
N GLY A 216 -11.90 14.57 3.63
CA GLY A 216 -10.48 14.75 3.91
C GLY A 216 -9.56 13.74 3.24
N ALA A 217 -9.98 13.08 2.15
CA ALA A 217 -9.06 12.32 1.32
C ALA A 217 -7.98 13.22 0.74
N VAL A 218 -6.75 12.70 0.66
CA VAL A 218 -5.58 13.48 0.20
C VAL A 218 -5.06 13.01 -1.16
N ALA A 219 -5.46 11.81 -1.59
CA ALA A 219 -5.09 11.23 -2.87
C ALA A 219 -6.12 10.20 -3.33
N LEU A 220 -5.99 9.78 -4.59
CA LEU A 220 -6.69 8.64 -5.17
C LEU A 220 -5.73 7.45 -5.32
N LYS A 221 -6.26 6.22 -5.31
CA LYS A 221 -5.47 4.98 -5.50
C LYS A 221 -6.03 4.11 -6.61
N ASN A 222 -5.13 3.54 -7.41
CA ASN A 222 -5.41 2.47 -8.37
C ASN A 222 -4.56 1.24 -8.05
N SER A 223 -5.19 0.09 -7.86
CA SER A 223 -4.53 -1.21 -7.76
C SER A 223 -5.03 -2.23 -8.78
N LEU A 224 -5.54 -1.77 -9.93
CA LEU A 224 -6.07 -2.66 -10.97
C LEU A 224 -5.01 -3.47 -11.72
N ALA A 225 -3.72 -3.23 -11.45
CA ALA A 225 -2.61 -4.01 -11.98
C ALA A 225 -2.67 -5.50 -11.61
N TYR A 226 -3.46 -5.87 -10.58
CA TYR A 226 -3.74 -7.27 -10.24
C TYR A 226 -4.68 -7.95 -11.25
N TYR A 227 -5.51 -7.18 -11.96
CA TYR A 227 -6.63 -7.72 -12.74
C TYR A 227 -6.53 -7.40 -14.24
N ARG A 228 -5.79 -6.35 -14.60
CA ARG A 228 -5.64 -5.89 -15.98
C ARG A 228 -4.31 -5.18 -16.19
N THR A 229 -3.95 -4.99 -17.46
CA THR A 229 -2.80 -4.15 -17.81
C THR A 229 -3.05 -2.69 -17.43
N LEU A 230 -1.98 -2.00 -17.00
CA LEU A 230 -1.99 -0.56 -16.72
C LEU A 230 -2.05 0.31 -17.99
N ARG A 231 -2.24 -0.29 -19.16
CA ARG A 231 -2.45 0.43 -20.42
C ARG A 231 -3.93 0.71 -20.62
N TYR A 232 -4.33 1.96 -20.40
CA TYR A 232 -5.68 2.45 -20.65
C TYR A 232 -5.67 3.21 -21.97
N GLU A 233 -6.41 2.74 -22.97
CA GLU A 233 -6.46 3.38 -24.29
C GLU A 233 -7.57 4.42 -24.36
N LYS A 234 -7.36 5.49 -25.12
CA LYS A 234 -8.41 6.50 -25.31
C LYS A 234 -9.58 5.89 -26.07
N THR A 235 -10.74 5.86 -25.42
CA THR A 235 -11.94 5.19 -25.94
C THR A 235 -13.10 6.18 -26.08
N ALA A 236 -13.93 6.01 -27.11
CA ALA A 236 -15.15 6.79 -27.27
C ALA A 236 -16.21 6.40 -26.22
N LYS A 237 -16.94 7.40 -25.71
CA LYS A 237 -18.01 7.20 -24.73
C LYS A 237 -19.04 6.15 -25.16
N SER A 238 -19.45 6.16 -26.43
CA SER A 238 -20.43 5.20 -26.96
C SER A 238 -19.98 3.74 -26.89
N GLN A 239 -18.68 3.48 -27.09
CA GLN A 239 -18.14 2.12 -27.00
C GLN A 239 -18.02 1.66 -25.54
N ALA A 240 -17.66 2.58 -24.63
CA ALA A 240 -17.66 2.32 -23.20
C ALA A 240 -19.08 2.05 -22.68
N GLU A 241 -20.06 2.82 -23.16
CA GLU A 241 -21.48 2.66 -22.82
C GLU A 241 -22.04 1.30 -23.28
N GLU A 242 -21.69 0.86 -24.49
CA GLU A 242 -22.07 -0.45 -25.00
C GLU A 242 -21.57 -1.57 -24.09
N GLU A 243 -20.31 -1.50 -23.65
CA GLU A 243 -19.75 -2.49 -22.72
C GLU A 243 -20.32 -2.37 -21.31
N PHE A 244 -20.56 -1.15 -20.83
CA PHE A 244 -21.20 -0.88 -19.54
C PHE A 244 -22.59 -1.49 -19.45
N ASN A 245 -23.40 -1.40 -20.51
CA ASN A 245 -24.77 -1.93 -20.50
C ASN A 245 -24.87 -3.43 -20.24
N ASN A 246 -23.75 -4.18 -20.32
CA ASN A 246 -23.71 -5.57 -19.89
C ASN A 246 -23.99 -5.75 -18.38
N ILE A 247 -23.75 -4.74 -17.54
CA ILE A 247 -24.07 -4.82 -16.10
C ILE A 247 -25.58 -4.99 -15.86
N PHE A 248 -26.43 -4.44 -16.74
CA PHE A 248 -27.88 -4.54 -16.59
C PHE A 248 -28.42 -5.92 -16.93
N ARG A 249 -27.66 -6.72 -17.68
CA ARG A 249 -28.03 -8.12 -17.95
C ARG A 249 -28.10 -8.93 -16.65
N VAL A 250 -27.31 -8.57 -15.64
CA VAL A 250 -27.25 -9.28 -14.35
C VAL A 250 -28.12 -8.64 -13.26
N LYS A 251 -28.68 -7.44 -13.48
CA LYS A 251 -29.51 -6.70 -12.49
C LYS A 251 -30.87 -7.35 -12.21
N HIS A 252 -31.32 -8.30 -13.05
CA HIS A 252 -32.64 -8.95 -12.95
C HIS A 252 -32.64 -10.33 -12.29
N TYR A 253 -31.52 -10.74 -11.70
CA TYR A 253 -31.43 -12.02 -11.00
C TYR A 253 -31.75 -11.88 -9.51
N SER A 254 -32.01 -13.01 -8.86
CA SER A 254 -32.33 -13.07 -7.43
C SER A 254 -31.20 -12.53 -6.54
N ASP A 255 -31.58 -11.84 -5.47
CA ASP A 255 -30.72 -11.15 -4.50
C ASP A 255 -29.81 -12.06 -3.64
N TRP A 256 -30.07 -13.37 -3.59
CA TRP A 256 -29.20 -14.34 -2.89
C TRP A 256 -28.06 -14.91 -3.75
N THR A 257 -27.87 -14.44 -4.99
CA THR A 257 -26.81 -14.94 -5.90
C THR A 257 -25.75 -13.85 -6.10
N VAL A 258 -24.50 -14.12 -5.72
CA VAL A 258 -23.36 -13.27 -6.11
C VAL A 258 -23.09 -13.51 -7.59
N ILE A 259 -23.39 -12.51 -8.42
CA ILE A 259 -23.19 -12.61 -9.87
C ILE A 259 -21.99 -11.76 -10.27
N PRO A 260 -20.98 -12.35 -10.94
CA PRO A 260 -19.86 -11.59 -11.43
C PRO A 260 -20.33 -10.56 -12.46
N VAL A 261 -19.82 -9.35 -12.33
CA VAL A 261 -19.98 -8.31 -13.33
C VAL A 261 -18.72 -8.34 -14.21
N LEU A 262 -18.92 -8.55 -15.51
CA LEU A 262 -17.84 -8.50 -16.49
C LEU A 262 -18.01 -7.23 -17.32
N THR A 263 -17.35 -6.16 -16.88
CA THR A 263 -17.20 -4.97 -17.71
C THR A 263 -16.08 -5.20 -18.73
N GLY A 264 -16.26 -4.67 -19.94
CA GLY A 264 -15.26 -4.80 -20.98
C GLY A 264 -14.10 -3.80 -20.82
N LYS A 265 -13.02 -4.03 -21.57
CA LYS A 265 -11.80 -3.22 -21.50
C LYS A 265 -12.06 -1.75 -21.87
N LYS A 266 -12.93 -1.47 -22.85
CA LYS A 266 -13.21 -0.10 -23.32
C LYS A 266 -13.94 0.72 -22.27
N PHE A 267 -14.86 0.11 -21.52
CA PHE A 267 -15.47 0.75 -20.35
C PHE A 267 -14.42 1.13 -19.31
N GLN A 268 -13.59 0.16 -18.90
CA GLN A 268 -12.55 0.38 -17.89
C GLN A 268 -11.53 1.44 -18.35
N ASP A 269 -11.14 1.40 -19.63
CA ASP A 269 -10.27 2.40 -20.26
C ASP A 269 -10.88 3.80 -20.17
N TYR A 270 -12.12 3.95 -20.62
CA TYR A 270 -12.84 5.23 -20.55
C TYR A 270 -12.97 5.73 -19.12
N MET A 271 -13.35 4.86 -18.17
CA MET A 271 -13.54 5.24 -16.77
C MET A 271 -12.26 5.74 -16.14
N PHE A 272 -11.12 5.13 -16.44
CA PHE A 272 -9.85 5.62 -15.90
C PHE A 272 -9.48 6.99 -16.46
N HIS A 273 -9.66 7.21 -17.76
CA HIS A 273 -9.50 8.53 -18.38
C HIS A 273 -10.47 9.59 -17.80
N TYR A 274 -11.72 9.21 -17.51
CA TYR A 274 -12.71 10.08 -16.88
C TYR A 274 -12.28 10.51 -15.47
N ILE A 275 -11.82 9.55 -14.66
CA ILE A 275 -11.31 9.82 -13.30
C ILE A 275 -10.05 10.68 -13.34
N LEU A 276 -9.15 10.45 -14.30
CA LEU A 276 -7.95 11.28 -14.46
C LEU A 276 -8.27 12.71 -14.91
N ASP A 277 -9.33 12.93 -15.70
CA ASP A 277 -9.80 14.28 -16.02
C ASP A 277 -10.31 15.03 -14.77
N ILE A 278 -11.03 14.33 -13.88
CA ILE A 278 -11.43 14.88 -12.57
C ILE A 278 -10.19 15.21 -11.74
N ALA A 279 -9.22 14.28 -11.68
CA ALA A 279 -7.96 14.48 -10.97
C ALA A 279 -7.16 15.67 -11.51
N ASN A 280 -7.09 15.83 -12.84
CA ASN A 280 -6.36 16.90 -13.50
C ASN A 280 -6.99 18.27 -13.18
N LYS A 281 -8.32 18.39 -13.27
CA LYS A 281 -9.05 19.63 -12.94
C LYS A 281 -8.84 20.10 -11.50
N ARG A 282 -8.52 19.16 -10.60
CA ARG A 282 -8.36 19.41 -9.16
C ARG A 282 -6.92 19.35 -8.69
N ASN A 283 -5.98 19.11 -9.60
CA ASN A 283 -4.57 18.92 -9.29
C ASN A 283 -4.40 17.89 -8.15
N LEU A 284 -4.93 16.68 -8.36
CA LEU A 284 -4.90 15.60 -7.37
C LEU A 284 -3.69 14.69 -7.57
N THR A 285 -3.28 14.06 -6.49
CA THR A 285 -2.23 13.04 -6.48
C THR A 285 -2.85 11.66 -6.64
N PHE A 286 -2.25 10.84 -7.49
CA PHE A 286 -2.76 9.54 -7.88
C PHE A 286 -1.71 8.45 -7.62
N GLN A 287 -1.97 7.62 -6.63
CA GLN A 287 -1.14 6.47 -6.29
C GLN A 287 -1.45 5.31 -7.23
N VAL A 288 -0.41 4.72 -7.84
CA VAL A 288 -0.56 3.60 -8.78
C VAL A 288 0.30 2.42 -8.36
N HIS A 289 -0.34 1.28 -8.12
CA HIS A 289 0.34 0.02 -7.84
C HIS A 289 1.09 -0.45 -9.09
N THR A 290 2.41 -0.64 -8.98
CA THR A 290 3.26 -1.13 -10.07
C THR A 290 4.25 -2.18 -9.58
N GLY A 291 4.80 -2.99 -10.49
CA GLY A 291 5.71 -4.08 -10.13
C GLY A 291 5.00 -5.21 -9.39
N ILE A 292 5.70 -5.82 -8.43
CA ILE A 292 5.23 -6.97 -7.67
C ILE A 292 3.83 -6.75 -7.08
N GLN A 293 3.03 -7.80 -7.08
CA GLN A 293 1.67 -7.86 -6.54
C GLN A 293 1.63 -8.90 -5.42
N GLU A 294 0.86 -8.64 -4.35
CA GLU A 294 0.62 -9.62 -3.28
C GLU A 294 -0.12 -10.84 -3.83
N GLY A 295 0.11 -12.01 -3.23
CA GLY A 295 -0.50 -13.25 -3.69
C GLY A 295 0.45 -14.10 -4.53
N SER A 296 -0.10 -15.19 -5.07
CA SER A 296 0.64 -16.16 -5.88
C SER A 296 -0.03 -16.28 -7.25
N GLY A 297 0.76 -16.27 -8.32
CA GLY A 297 0.27 -16.45 -9.69
C GLY A 297 -0.14 -15.17 -10.43
N ASN A 298 0.31 -13.99 -9.97
CA ASN A 298 0.05 -12.73 -10.65
C ASN A 298 0.79 -12.60 -11.99
N ILE A 299 0.20 -11.86 -12.94
CA ILE A 299 0.84 -11.52 -14.22
C ILE A 299 1.64 -10.23 -14.03
N LEU A 300 2.95 -10.35 -13.85
CA LEU A 300 3.83 -9.21 -13.58
C LEU A 300 3.83 -8.15 -14.70
N SER A 301 3.67 -8.55 -15.97
CA SER A 301 3.65 -7.59 -17.07
C SER A 301 2.44 -6.64 -17.04
N ASN A 302 1.37 -6.99 -16.32
CA ASN A 302 0.23 -6.10 -16.12
C ASN A 302 0.60 -4.83 -15.36
N SER A 303 1.60 -4.92 -14.48
CA SER A 303 2.04 -3.86 -13.57
C SER A 303 3.32 -3.15 -14.05
N ASN A 304 3.75 -3.37 -15.29
CA ASN A 304 4.88 -2.64 -15.87
C ASN A 304 4.55 -1.13 -15.93
N PRO A 305 5.35 -0.26 -15.28
CA PRO A 305 5.08 1.17 -15.21
C PRO A 305 5.15 1.89 -16.56
N GLU A 306 5.85 1.34 -17.56
CA GLU A 306 5.94 1.92 -18.90
C GLU A 306 4.56 2.05 -19.57
N LEU A 307 3.64 1.14 -19.24
CA LEU A 307 2.29 1.10 -19.79
C LEU A 307 1.47 2.37 -19.48
N LEU A 308 1.85 3.13 -18.44
CA LEU A 308 1.21 4.37 -18.02
C LEU A 308 1.70 5.60 -18.80
N SER A 309 2.71 5.48 -19.66
CA SER A 309 3.35 6.63 -20.34
C SER A 309 2.36 7.48 -21.15
N ASN A 310 1.31 6.88 -21.71
CA ASN A 310 0.28 7.66 -22.43
C ASN A 310 -0.52 8.57 -21.47
N LEU A 311 -0.73 8.14 -20.23
CA LEU A 311 -1.47 8.90 -19.23
C LEU A 311 -0.60 10.02 -18.65
N PHE A 312 0.69 9.78 -18.43
CA PHE A 312 1.61 10.82 -17.98
C PHE A 312 1.67 12.01 -18.94
N LEU A 313 1.63 11.73 -20.25
CA LEU A 313 1.60 12.75 -21.30
C LEU A 313 0.26 13.48 -21.41
N GLU A 314 -0.85 12.76 -21.24
CA GLU A 314 -2.20 13.31 -21.43
C GLU A 314 -2.70 14.12 -20.23
N TYR A 315 -2.23 13.80 -19.01
CA TYR A 315 -2.66 14.42 -17.76
C TYR A 315 -1.49 15.07 -17.00
N PRO A 316 -0.88 16.14 -17.54
CA PRO A 316 0.32 16.75 -16.97
C PRO A 316 0.11 17.40 -15.60
N ASP A 317 -1.13 17.71 -15.20
CA ASP A 317 -1.46 18.33 -13.90
C ASP A 317 -1.90 17.29 -12.84
N VAL A 318 -1.84 15.99 -13.15
CA VAL A 318 -2.01 14.91 -12.18
C VAL A 318 -0.63 14.48 -11.70
N ASP A 319 -0.40 14.53 -10.39
CA ASP A 319 0.82 13.98 -9.78
C ASP A 319 0.69 12.46 -9.64
N PHE A 320 1.42 11.71 -10.46
CA PHE A 320 1.44 10.25 -10.42
C PHE A 320 2.52 9.75 -9.45
N ASP A 321 2.07 9.12 -8.38
CA ASP A 321 2.92 8.54 -7.36
C ASP A 321 3.02 7.02 -7.57
N ILE A 322 4.20 6.58 -8.03
CA ILE A 322 4.40 5.22 -8.55
C ILE A 322 5.04 4.34 -7.49
N PHE A 323 4.29 3.32 -7.10
CA PHE A 323 4.58 2.51 -5.92
C PHE A 323 5.67 1.45 -6.12
N HIS A 324 6.20 1.00 -4.98
CA HIS A 324 6.98 -0.23 -4.83
C HIS A 324 8.26 -0.25 -5.63
N ILE A 325 8.84 0.93 -5.89
CA ILE A 325 9.94 1.13 -6.85
C ILE A 325 9.67 0.46 -8.21
N SER A 326 8.40 0.15 -8.52
CA SER A 326 7.98 -0.74 -9.59
C SER A 326 8.70 -2.11 -9.65
N TYR A 327 9.20 -2.66 -8.53
CA TYR A 327 10.07 -3.86 -8.54
C TYR A 327 9.51 -5.01 -9.40
N PRO A 328 10.26 -5.56 -10.38
CA PRO A 328 11.69 -5.35 -10.65
C PRO A 328 12.00 -4.27 -11.73
N TYR A 329 11.04 -3.40 -12.06
CA TYR A 329 11.16 -2.35 -13.08
C TYR A 329 11.74 -1.02 -12.57
N GLN A 330 12.47 -1.00 -11.44
CA GLN A 330 12.99 0.24 -10.85
C GLN A 330 13.79 1.11 -11.82
N ASN A 331 14.58 0.52 -12.72
CA ASN A 331 15.34 1.28 -13.72
C ASN A 331 14.42 1.99 -14.73
N VAL A 332 13.32 1.33 -15.13
CA VAL A 332 12.29 1.93 -16.00
C VAL A 332 11.63 3.09 -15.26
N LEU A 333 11.26 2.89 -14.00
CA LEU A 333 10.68 3.96 -13.18
C LEU A 333 11.62 5.17 -13.03
N ALA A 334 12.93 4.95 -12.85
CA ALA A 334 13.90 6.04 -12.80
C ALA A 334 13.86 6.92 -14.07
N VAL A 335 13.80 6.28 -15.25
CA VAL A 335 13.72 6.98 -16.53
C VAL A 335 12.37 7.69 -16.69
N LEU A 336 11.26 7.07 -16.28
CA LEU A 336 9.93 7.68 -16.31
C LEU A 336 9.89 8.94 -15.42
N ALA A 337 10.35 8.84 -14.17
CA ALA A 337 10.40 9.97 -13.24
C ALA A 337 11.36 11.08 -13.72
N LYS A 338 12.41 10.74 -14.48
CA LYS A 338 13.29 11.73 -15.14
C LYS A 338 12.59 12.45 -16.30
N ASN A 339 11.83 11.70 -17.11
CA ASN A 339 11.21 12.20 -18.34
C ASN A 339 9.93 13.01 -18.09
N TYR A 340 9.16 12.66 -17.06
CA TYR A 340 7.85 13.26 -16.80
C TYR A 340 7.86 14.09 -15.53
N PRO A 341 7.62 15.41 -15.58
CA PRO A 341 7.61 16.27 -14.40
C PRO A 341 6.67 15.81 -13.30
N ASN A 342 5.52 15.26 -13.68
CA ASN A 342 4.42 14.81 -12.83
C ASN A 342 4.52 13.34 -12.36
N VAL A 343 5.65 12.66 -12.58
CA VAL A 343 5.88 11.29 -12.09
C VAL A 343 6.86 11.31 -10.92
N PHE A 344 6.45 10.64 -9.83
CA PHE A 344 7.14 10.53 -8.55
C PHE A 344 7.38 9.05 -8.19
N ILE A 345 8.44 8.82 -7.43
CA ILE A 345 8.87 7.50 -6.98
C ILE A 345 8.47 7.31 -5.53
N ASP A 346 7.67 6.28 -5.25
CA ASP A 346 7.36 5.86 -3.90
C ASP A 346 8.01 4.51 -3.58
N MET A 347 8.80 4.49 -2.51
CA MET A 347 9.44 3.29 -1.95
C MET A 347 8.52 2.49 -1.03
N CYS A 348 7.24 2.83 -0.96
CA CYS A 348 6.18 2.06 -0.31
C CYS A 348 6.34 0.54 -0.57
N TRP A 349 6.26 -0.28 0.49
CA TRP A 349 6.49 -1.74 0.49
C TRP A 349 7.92 -2.23 0.13
N SER A 350 8.72 -1.44 -0.58
CA SER A 350 9.96 -1.90 -1.24
C SER A 350 11.01 -2.50 -0.29
N HIS A 351 11.15 -1.95 0.91
CA HIS A 351 12.21 -2.30 1.85
C HIS A 351 12.07 -3.70 2.42
N ILE A 352 10.86 -4.28 2.38
CA ILE A 352 10.57 -5.64 2.82
C ILE A 352 10.31 -6.60 1.66
N ILE A 353 10.01 -6.10 0.46
CA ILE A 353 10.11 -6.90 -0.78
C ILE A 353 11.56 -7.37 -0.95
N SER A 354 12.51 -6.44 -0.95
CA SER A 354 13.93 -6.75 -0.99
C SER A 354 14.73 -5.57 -0.42
N PRO A 355 15.32 -5.73 0.79
CA PRO A 355 16.18 -4.70 1.38
C PRO A 355 17.35 -4.32 0.46
N ASN A 356 17.92 -5.31 -0.24
CA ASN A 356 19.05 -5.06 -1.16
C ASN A 356 18.62 -4.30 -2.41
N ALA A 357 17.50 -4.70 -3.04
CA ALA A 357 16.98 -3.99 -4.20
C ALA A 357 16.64 -2.54 -3.87
N SER A 358 16.07 -2.29 -2.68
CA SER A 358 15.76 -0.94 -2.20
C SER A 358 17.01 -0.06 -2.05
N ILE A 359 18.09 -0.60 -1.48
CA ILE A 359 19.36 0.13 -1.33
C ILE A 359 19.96 0.45 -2.71
N ASN A 360 19.93 -0.50 -3.65
CA ASN A 360 20.49 -0.30 -4.99
C ASN A 360 19.63 0.68 -5.81
N ALA A 361 18.31 0.53 -5.78
CA ALA A 361 17.38 1.44 -6.45
C ALA A 361 17.53 2.87 -5.96
N LEU A 362 17.60 3.08 -4.64
CA LEU A 362 17.76 4.43 -4.08
C LEU A 362 19.08 5.09 -4.47
N GLN A 363 20.18 4.33 -4.50
CA GLN A 363 21.47 4.85 -4.99
C GLN A 363 21.36 5.33 -6.45
N GLU A 364 20.71 4.54 -7.31
CA GLU A 364 20.52 4.90 -8.71
C GLU A 364 19.54 6.08 -8.88
N PHE A 365 18.48 6.13 -8.09
CA PHE A 365 17.52 7.23 -8.13
C PHE A 365 18.18 8.56 -7.76
N ILE A 366 19.04 8.57 -6.74
CA ILE A 366 19.82 9.77 -6.34
C ILE A 366 20.67 10.29 -7.50
N ASP A 367 21.23 9.41 -8.33
CA ASP A 367 22.05 9.79 -9.49
C ASP A 367 21.19 10.22 -10.70
N THR A 368 19.97 9.69 -10.80
CA THR A 368 19.17 9.74 -12.02
C THR A 368 18.11 10.83 -12.01
N VAL A 369 17.43 11.05 -10.88
CA VAL A 369 16.26 11.95 -10.77
C VAL A 369 16.46 13.03 -9.71
N PRO A 370 15.80 14.19 -9.85
CA PRO A 370 15.80 15.21 -8.79
C PRO A 370 15.34 14.65 -7.44
N LEU A 371 16.04 15.00 -6.37
CA LEU A 371 15.81 14.47 -5.02
C LEU A 371 14.40 14.74 -4.49
N ASN A 372 13.70 15.76 -5.01
CA ASN A 372 12.33 16.09 -4.61
C ASN A 372 11.27 15.14 -5.19
N LYS A 373 11.68 14.09 -5.92
CA LYS A 373 10.79 13.13 -6.57
C LYS A 373 10.62 11.81 -5.81
N ILE A 374 11.27 11.66 -4.66
CA ILE A 374 11.40 10.37 -3.98
C ILE A 374 10.74 10.43 -2.60
N SER A 375 9.81 9.53 -2.36
CA SER A 375 9.28 9.21 -1.03
C SER A 375 9.93 7.93 -0.55
N ALA A 376 10.57 7.95 0.63
CA ALA A 376 11.33 6.81 1.14
C ALA A 376 10.48 5.74 1.84
N PHE A 377 9.23 6.02 2.22
CA PHE A 377 8.48 5.07 3.04
C PHE A 377 6.97 5.17 2.90
N GLY A 378 6.37 4.00 2.67
CA GLY A 378 4.97 3.67 2.90
C GLY A 378 4.91 2.23 3.39
N GLY A 379 4.21 1.97 4.49
CA GLY A 379 4.28 0.67 5.16
C GLY A 379 3.58 -0.45 4.40
N ASP A 380 2.43 -0.14 3.79
CA ASP A 380 1.60 -1.04 3.00
C ASP A 380 1.14 -2.29 3.78
N TYR A 381 0.96 -2.22 5.10
CA TYR A 381 0.56 -3.37 5.92
C TYR A 381 -0.93 -3.35 6.28
N SER A 382 -1.47 -4.55 6.50
CA SER A 382 -2.81 -4.75 7.04
C SER A 382 -2.82 -4.95 8.56
N PHE A 383 -1.65 -5.01 9.21
CA PHE A 383 -1.50 -5.19 10.65
C PHE A 383 -0.41 -4.29 11.23
N ILE A 384 -0.62 -3.84 12.46
CA ILE A 384 0.12 -2.75 13.09
C ILE A 384 1.59 -3.07 13.37
N ASP A 385 1.90 -4.28 13.84
CA ASP A 385 3.26 -4.65 14.22
C ASP A 385 4.21 -4.66 13.02
N GLY A 386 3.71 -5.01 11.84
CA GLY A 386 4.51 -5.09 10.60
C GLY A 386 5.06 -3.73 10.19
N VAL A 387 4.33 -2.65 10.51
CA VAL A 387 4.72 -1.27 10.21
C VAL A 387 6.08 -0.96 10.83
N PHE A 388 6.29 -1.27 12.11
CA PHE A 388 7.55 -0.94 12.78
C PHE A 388 8.76 -1.65 12.16
N GLY A 389 8.66 -2.97 11.92
CA GLY A 389 9.74 -3.76 11.34
C GLY A 389 10.15 -3.25 9.96
N HIS A 390 9.15 -2.90 9.14
CA HIS A 390 9.39 -2.35 7.81
C HIS A 390 9.96 -0.94 7.87
N GLN A 391 9.41 -0.08 8.72
CA GLN A 391 9.90 1.28 8.95
C GLN A 391 11.36 1.27 9.41
N ASN A 392 11.71 0.38 10.33
CA ASN A 392 13.09 0.21 10.81
C ASN A 392 14.03 -0.19 9.66
N LEU A 393 13.63 -1.17 8.84
CA LEU A 393 14.38 -1.55 7.64
C LEU A 393 14.50 -0.39 6.63
N ALA A 394 13.47 0.43 6.46
CA ALA A 394 13.52 1.62 5.61
C ALA A 394 14.58 2.60 6.09
N ARG A 395 14.61 2.96 7.39
CA ARG A 395 15.64 3.84 7.98
C ARG A 395 17.05 3.27 7.75
N LEU A 396 17.24 1.98 8.01
CA LEU A 396 18.51 1.30 7.79
C LEU A 396 18.95 1.31 6.32
N ASN A 397 18.02 1.03 5.40
CA ASN A 397 18.31 0.95 3.98
C ASN A 397 18.64 2.34 3.40
N VAL A 398 17.90 3.38 3.79
CA VAL A 398 18.17 4.76 3.38
C VAL A 398 19.52 5.24 3.93
N ALA A 399 19.81 4.99 5.21
CA ALA A 399 21.11 5.31 5.80
C ALA A 399 22.27 4.61 5.06
N LYS A 400 22.09 3.34 4.69
CA LYS A 400 23.10 2.60 3.88
C LYS A 400 23.32 3.25 2.53
N ALA A 401 22.26 3.53 1.77
CA ALA A 401 22.36 4.15 0.45
C ALA A 401 23.06 5.52 0.51
N LEU A 402 22.65 6.38 1.45
CA LEU A 402 23.25 7.71 1.64
C LEU A 402 24.72 7.61 2.10
N SER A 403 25.06 6.66 2.97
CA SER A 403 26.45 6.45 3.41
C SER A 403 27.38 6.02 2.28
N ILE A 404 26.85 5.35 1.24
CA ILE A 404 27.62 5.02 0.03
C ILE A 404 27.88 6.32 -0.75
N LYS A 405 26.85 7.13 -0.99
CA LYS A 405 26.97 8.40 -1.72
C LYS A 405 27.89 9.42 -1.04
N VAL A 406 27.90 9.46 0.28
CA VAL A 406 28.85 10.31 1.04
C VAL A 406 30.30 9.85 0.83
N ARG A 407 30.55 8.54 0.83
CA ARG A 407 31.90 7.99 0.62
C ARG A 407 32.40 8.17 -0.81
N GLU A 408 31.49 8.14 -1.77
CA GLU A 408 31.79 8.46 -3.19
C GLU A 408 32.10 9.95 -3.39
N GLY A 409 31.88 10.79 -2.39
CA GLY A 409 32.13 12.23 -2.46
C GLY A 409 31.06 13.01 -3.24
N ILE A 410 29.88 12.40 -3.48
CA ILE A 410 28.77 13.07 -4.16
C ILE A 410 28.24 14.24 -3.33
N PHE A 411 28.19 14.06 -2.00
CA PHE A 411 27.84 15.10 -1.03
C PHE A 411 28.36 14.76 0.38
N GLY A 412 28.40 15.74 1.28
CA GLY A 412 28.85 15.55 2.66
C GLY A 412 27.78 15.02 3.62
N LEU A 413 28.17 14.74 4.86
CA LEU A 413 27.29 14.21 5.92
C LEU A 413 26.06 15.10 6.19
N GLU A 414 26.26 16.41 6.30
CA GLU A 414 25.17 17.34 6.57
C GLU A 414 24.15 17.40 5.43
N GLU A 415 24.59 17.21 4.19
CA GLU A 415 23.69 17.15 3.05
C GLU A 415 22.92 15.83 3.03
N ALA A 416 23.57 14.71 3.36
CA ALA A 416 22.90 13.42 3.51
C ALA A 416 21.75 13.47 4.54
N LYS A 417 21.94 14.18 5.65
CA LYS A 417 20.89 14.42 6.66
C LYS A 417 19.71 15.17 6.06
N LYS A 418 19.94 16.30 5.37
CA LYS A 418 18.87 17.05 4.69
C LYS A 418 18.15 16.21 3.64
N ILE A 419 18.88 15.43 2.85
CA ILE A 419 18.31 14.54 1.84
C ILE A 419 17.41 13.48 2.50
N SER A 420 17.83 12.91 3.63
CA SER A 420 16.99 11.95 4.36
C SER A 420 15.69 12.58 4.89
N GLU A 421 15.75 13.83 5.37
CA GLU A 421 14.56 14.60 5.77
C GLU A 421 13.65 14.89 4.57
N MET A 422 14.22 15.16 3.39
CA MET A 422 13.43 15.29 2.17
C MET A 422 12.67 14.00 1.86
N PHE A 423 13.35 12.86 1.86
CA PHE A 423 12.73 11.60 1.45
C PHE A 423 11.66 11.09 2.42
N PHE A 424 11.88 11.25 3.73
CA PHE A 424 10.96 10.73 4.75
C PHE A 424 9.82 11.70 5.11
N LEU A 425 10.01 13.00 4.91
CA LEU A 425 9.09 14.02 5.42
C LEU A 425 8.71 15.01 4.32
N ARG A 426 9.64 15.85 3.86
CA ARG A 426 9.28 17.02 3.03
C ARG A 426 8.70 16.66 1.66
N ASN A 427 9.22 15.62 1.01
CA ASN A 427 8.72 15.20 -0.28
C ASN A 427 7.29 14.62 -0.18
N PRO A 428 7.01 13.63 0.69
CA PRO A 428 5.64 13.18 0.94
C PRO A 428 4.68 14.33 1.27
N LEU A 429 5.06 15.24 2.16
CA LEU A 429 4.23 16.38 2.53
C LEU A 429 3.77 17.21 1.33
N LYS A 430 4.71 17.48 0.41
CA LYS A 430 4.47 18.26 -0.80
C LYS A 430 3.70 17.47 -1.86
N ILE A 431 4.10 16.23 -2.13
CA ILE A 431 3.49 15.36 -3.14
C ILE A 431 2.00 15.12 -2.82
N PHE A 432 1.66 14.90 -1.54
CA PHE A 432 0.28 14.68 -1.12
C PHE A 432 -0.46 15.94 -0.68
N LYS A 433 0.18 17.12 -0.75
CA LYS A 433 -0.43 18.43 -0.44
C LYS A 433 -1.04 18.44 0.97
N ILE A 434 -0.30 17.88 1.92
CA ILE A 434 -0.70 17.73 3.33
C ILE A 434 0.07 18.64 4.29
N GLU A 435 0.94 19.53 3.78
CA GLU A 435 1.57 20.59 4.58
C GLU A 435 0.51 21.43 5.32
N GLY A 436 0.63 21.55 6.63
CA GLY A 436 -0.31 22.29 7.49
C GLY A 436 -1.67 21.60 7.71
N LYS A 437 -1.85 20.34 7.26
CA LYS A 437 -3.07 19.53 7.46
C LYS A 437 -2.88 18.36 8.44
N ILE A 438 -1.71 18.28 9.09
CA ILE A 438 -1.30 17.15 9.95
C ILE A 438 -1.18 17.61 11.38
#